data_AF-A0A9P8BQN4-F1
#
_entry.id   AF-A0A9P8BQN4-F1
#
_cell.length_a   1.000
_cell.length_b   1.000
_cell.length_c   1.000
_cell.angle_alpha   90.00
_cell.angle_beta   90.00
_cell.angle_gamma   90.00
#
_symmetry.space_group_name_H-M   'P 1'
#
loop_
_entity.id
_entity.type
_entity.pdbx_description
1 polymer ?
#
loop_
_entity_poly.entity_id
_entity_poly.type
_entity_poly.pdbx_seq_one_letter_code
_entity_poly.pdbx_strand_id
1 'polypeptide(L)'
;MDTDLPLEIQLLILRHITHHDLTQVALVNKSWSTAANTLIWKTIRLLSISQANIYLNGQDTHKRHLHHVETFQTRLLATATMTLIDGSDSRLTPRLLSLDIMLLTHRAHMSSEFIRSRHLDEMAELREEKVEAHGSIPEDERDFYFDDDMFADKATMMHDQEQSLLELLRRNPQLESFKLALLPDDPQRFLIELAPLLPQLKHIELFRCSKRLKPTINIAVIDAFLRNTSYQLRSATLNFIGSWSEDEGIGELLRPLMESGQNKRHPNLKLLRLMDEMDNIQATALVSFLQGCSSNLQMIETKTGPTPYSLDELGWALATPIFRLLLEKVSGWRIATFRDTPLNLFIEDTPEGTDEWIAKMISAFRDGGGDSKGYWHMINLTNTGASSLTAKAVADCCHERLTALNLARCQGIPSEDIQSILSRAANLRYLECNAPEEDGYAPDPVLLGSHVLRSTWACTWLVRLNIHIGGIPRPDIKCNEAGTPVKAAGEPIDNCTLEESHALQRKIYRQLGQLHLLEELYLGYARLFTLDERVGYETYKAQRNCLEMTLESGLDELKELKCLRVLTVAYMAHRIEAPELGWMQKNWPDFHTILGVLFRTYPADRTRGGPVSDWRKMMRGRGLTFA
;
A
#
# COMPACT_ATOMS: atom_id res chain seq x y z
N MET A 1 54.40 3.54 -6.93
CA MET A 1 53.66 2.26 -6.97
C MET A 1 52.21 2.65 -7.03
N ASP A 2 51.52 2.38 -8.15
CA ASP A 2 50.07 2.55 -8.21
C ASP A 2 49.43 1.50 -7.32
N THR A 3 49.02 1.90 -6.12
CA THR A 3 48.32 1.07 -5.14
C THR A 3 46.81 1.09 -5.35
N ASP A 4 46.33 1.56 -6.51
CA ASP A 4 44.91 1.63 -6.79
C ASP A 4 44.36 0.23 -7.08
N LEU A 5 43.30 -0.13 -6.34
CA LEU A 5 42.53 -1.34 -6.59
C LEU A 5 41.95 -1.29 -8.02
N PRO A 6 41.86 -2.44 -8.73
CA PRO A 6 41.16 -2.50 -10.01
C PRO A 6 39.72 -1.95 -9.90
N LEU A 7 39.24 -1.30 -10.96
CA LEU A 7 37.92 -0.64 -10.98
C LEU A 7 36.79 -1.62 -10.63
N GLU A 8 36.89 -2.87 -11.04
CA GLU A 8 35.93 -3.93 -10.75
C GLU A 8 35.83 -4.20 -9.25
N ILE A 9 36.98 -4.20 -8.55
CA ILE A 9 37.03 -4.38 -7.09
C ILE A 9 36.47 -3.14 -6.38
N GLN A 10 36.78 -1.94 -6.87
CA GLN A 10 36.18 -0.72 -6.33
C GLN A 10 34.65 -0.74 -6.48
N LEU A 11 34.13 -1.05 -7.66
CA LEU A 11 32.68 -1.14 -7.91
C LEU A 11 32.02 -2.23 -7.05
N LEU A 12 32.70 -3.35 -6.80
CA LEU A 12 32.21 -4.39 -5.91
C LEU A 12 32.10 -3.88 -4.47
N ILE A 13 33.12 -3.17 -3.96
CA ILE A 13 33.07 -2.54 -2.63
C ILE A 13 31.96 -1.49 -2.55
N LEU A 14 31.88 -0.61 -3.55
CA LEU A 14 30.94 0.51 -3.57
C LEU A 14 29.46 0.05 -3.64
N ARG A 15 29.17 -1.13 -4.18
CA ARG A 15 27.80 -1.70 -4.17
C ARG A 15 27.29 -2.07 -2.78
N HIS A 16 28.17 -2.15 -1.79
CA HIS A 16 27.83 -2.52 -0.42
C HIS A 16 27.75 -1.32 0.55
N ILE A 17 28.00 -0.09 0.08
CA ILE A 17 27.90 1.12 0.91
C ILE A 17 26.66 1.94 0.54
N THR A 18 26.26 2.84 1.45
CA THR A 18 25.04 3.63 1.25
C THR A 18 25.26 4.73 0.21
N HIS A 19 24.17 5.28 -0.35
CA HIS A 19 24.26 6.42 -1.29
C HIS A 19 24.97 7.63 -0.66
N HIS A 20 24.78 7.85 0.63
CA HIS A 20 25.51 8.88 1.37
C HIS A 20 27.02 8.60 1.39
N ASP A 21 27.43 7.37 1.71
CA ASP A 21 28.85 6.99 1.73
C ASP A 21 29.48 7.06 0.34
N LEU A 22 28.73 6.73 -0.73
CA LEU A 22 29.20 6.92 -2.10
C LEU A 22 29.62 8.37 -2.36
N THR A 23 28.85 9.36 -1.87
CA THR A 23 29.20 10.78 -2.04
C THR A 23 30.50 11.16 -1.31
N GLN A 24 30.77 10.53 -0.16
CA GLN A 24 32.02 10.75 0.56
C GLN A 24 33.20 10.07 -0.15
N VAL A 25 33.00 8.85 -0.64
CA VAL A 25 34.03 8.11 -1.38
C VAL A 25 34.38 8.80 -2.70
N ALA A 26 33.42 9.48 -3.33
CA ALA A 26 33.67 10.28 -4.52
C ALA A 26 34.68 11.43 -4.32
N LEU A 27 34.98 11.80 -3.07
CA LEU A 27 35.94 12.83 -2.69
C LEU A 27 37.34 12.29 -2.37
N VAL A 28 37.53 10.96 -2.34
CA VAL A 28 38.79 10.33 -1.89
C VAL A 28 39.92 10.58 -2.90
N ASN A 29 39.76 10.13 -4.14
CA ASN A 29 40.69 10.37 -5.24
C ASN A 29 39.98 10.25 -6.59
N LYS A 30 40.66 10.53 -7.71
CA LYS A 30 40.05 10.50 -9.06
C LYS A 30 39.48 9.13 -9.43
N SER A 31 40.19 8.04 -9.11
CA SER A 31 39.80 6.66 -9.42
C SER A 31 38.48 6.30 -8.72
N TRP A 32 38.42 6.49 -7.40
CA TRP A 32 37.21 6.29 -6.60
C TRP A 32 36.09 7.26 -6.98
N SER A 33 36.41 8.49 -7.37
CA SER A 33 35.44 9.47 -7.88
C SER A 33 34.75 8.97 -9.15
N THR A 34 35.51 8.45 -10.11
CA THR A 34 34.94 7.88 -11.34
C THR A 34 34.05 6.67 -11.04
N ALA A 35 34.50 5.76 -10.18
CA ALA A 35 33.74 4.57 -9.79
C ALA A 35 32.46 4.94 -9.01
N ALA A 36 32.58 5.82 -8.01
CA ALA A 36 31.47 6.26 -7.17
C ALA A 36 30.44 7.06 -7.96
N ASN A 37 30.86 8.00 -8.81
CA ASN A 37 29.93 8.78 -9.64
C ASN A 37 29.08 7.87 -10.54
N THR A 38 29.67 6.83 -11.13
CA THR A 38 28.90 5.87 -11.94
C THR A 38 27.73 5.26 -11.15
N LEU A 39 27.92 4.97 -9.86
CA LEU A 39 26.89 4.39 -8.99
C LEU A 39 25.95 5.44 -8.37
N ILE A 40 26.46 6.63 -8.03
CA ILE A 40 25.66 7.76 -7.53
C ILE A 40 24.59 8.16 -8.56
N TRP A 41 25.00 8.24 -9.83
CA TRP A 41 24.13 8.66 -10.94
C TRP A 41 23.30 7.53 -11.52
N LYS A 42 23.61 6.26 -11.20
CA LYS A 42 22.81 5.10 -11.65
C LYS A 42 21.37 5.15 -11.18
N THR A 43 21.14 5.61 -9.95
CA THR A 43 19.82 5.71 -9.34
C THR A 43 19.59 7.11 -8.78
N ILE A 44 18.69 7.86 -9.41
CA ILE A 44 18.31 9.21 -9.00
C ILE A 44 16.96 9.16 -8.28
N ARG A 45 16.90 9.73 -7.07
CA ARG A 45 15.68 9.81 -6.25
C ARG A 45 15.41 11.25 -5.83
N LEU A 46 14.38 11.86 -6.42
CA LEU A 46 13.94 13.23 -6.15
C LEU A 46 12.58 13.20 -5.46
N LEU A 47 12.58 12.87 -4.17
CA LEU A 47 11.37 12.63 -3.38
C LEU A 47 10.79 13.91 -2.74
N SER A 48 11.53 15.02 -2.82
CA SER A 48 11.14 16.33 -2.31
C SER A 48 11.43 17.42 -3.34
N ILE A 49 10.67 18.53 -3.24
CA ILE A 49 10.86 19.71 -4.08
C ILE A 49 12.28 20.27 -3.91
N SER A 50 12.81 20.29 -2.68
CA SER A 50 14.18 20.74 -2.41
C SER A 50 15.22 19.89 -3.11
N GLN A 51 15.08 18.55 -3.10
CA GLN A 51 15.99 17.66 -3.83
C GLN A 51 15.92 17.92 -5.34
N ALA A 52 14.71 18.06 -5.89
CA ALA A 52 14.53 18.37 -7.30
C ALA A 52 15.17 19.71 -7.69
N ASN A 53 14.99 20.76 -6.89
CA ASN A 53 15.59 22.07 -7.14
C ASN A 53 17.12 22.04 -7.05
N ILE A 54 17.68 21.37 -6.03
CA ILE A 54 19.14 21.19 -5.91
C ILE A 54 19.68 20.46 -7.14
N TYR A 55 19.00 19.41 -7.57
CA TYR A 55 19.36 18.64 -8.74
C TYR A 55 19.31 19.47 -10.04
N LEU A 56 18.22 20.22 -10.25
CA LEU A 56 18.03 21.07 -11.43
C LEU A 56 19.01 22.26 -11.48
N ASN A 57 19.41 22.81 -10.33
CA ASN A 57 20.39 23.88 -10.26
C ASN A 57 21.81 23.42 -10.62
N GLY A 58 22.10 22.12 -10.53
CA GLY A 58 23.37 21.51 -10.94
C GLY A 58 23.45 21.20 -12.43
N GLN A 59 23.07 22.14 -13.31
CA GLN A 59 22.80 21.86 -14.73
C GLN A 59 23.93 21.16 -15.48
N ASP A 60 25.18 21.57 -15.25
CA ASP A 60 26.33 20.98 -15.96
C ASP A 60 26.67 19.57 -15.49
N THR A 61 26.45 19.29 -14.20
CA THR A 61 26.84 18.01 -13.60
C THR A 61 25.92 16.90 -14.05
N HIS A 62 24.60 17.12 -14.08
CA HIS A 62 23.67 16.07 -14.49
C HIS A 62 23.82 15.73 -15.98
N LYS A 63 24.04 16.72 -16.86
CA LYS A 63 24.23 16.49 -18.31
C LYS A 63 25.43 15.57 -18.58
N ARG A 64 26.51 15.72 -17.81
CA ARG A 64 27.72 14.88 -17.93
C ARG A 64 27.46 13.42 -17.54
N HIS A 65 26.55 13.17 -16.61
CA HIS A 65 26.31 11.84 -16.05
C HIS A 65 24.97 11.22 -16.46
N LEU A 66 24.20 11.88 -17.33
CA LEU A 66 22.88 11.43 -17.76
C LEU A 66 22.91 10.02 -18.35
N HIS A 67 23.97 9.68 -19.09
CA HIS A 67 24.17 8.35 -19.68
C HIS A 67 24.37 7.22 -18.65
N HIS A 68 24.66 7.53 -17.38
CA HIS A 68 24.72 6.55 -16.30
C HIS A 68 23.35 6.27 -15.66
N VAL A 69 22.36 7.13 -15.88
CA VAL A 69 21.06 7.03 -15.21
C VAL A 69 20.30 5.83 -15.76
N GLU A 70 20.06 4.84 -14.90
CA GLU A 70 19.27 3.65 -15.20
C GLU A 70 17.93 3.65 -14.45
N THR A 71 17.89 4.21 -13.23
CA THR A 71 16.68 4.29 -12.42
C THR A 71 16.40 5.74 -12.04
N PHE A 72 15.19 6.21 -12.33
CA PHE A 72 14.76 7.57 -12.00
C PHE A 72 13.45 7.53 -11.22
N GLN A 73 13.46 8.05 -10.00
CA GLN A 73 12.27 8.16 -9.16
C GLN A 73 12.04 9.62 -8.78
N THR A 74 10.84 10.14 -9.00
CA THR A 74 10.49 11.53 -8.69
C THR A 74 9.05 11.65 -8.23
N ARG A 75 8.74 12.71 -7.48
CA ARG A 75 7.35 13.15 -7.26
C ARG A 75 6.92 14.32 -8.15
N LEU A 76 7.84 14.82 -8.97
CA LEU A 76 7.65 15.97 -9.84
C LEU A 76 7.88 15.54 -11.29
N LEU A 77 6.79 15.37 -12.04
CA LEU A 77 6.86 14.97 -13.44
C LEU A 77 7.65 15.97 -14.29
N ALA A 78 7.42 17.28 -14.08
CA ALA A 78 8.18 18.34 -14.75
C ALA A 78 9.70 18.18 -14.55
N THR A 79 10.13 17.72 -13.38
CA THR A 79 11.56 17.44 -13.14
C THR A 79 12.06 16.27 -13.96
N ALA A 80 11.29 15.19 -14.13
CA ALA A 80 11.68 14.07 -15.00
C ALA A 80 11.77 14.52 -16.45
N THR A 81 10.76 15.22 -16.97
CA THR A 81 10.73 15.64 -18.37
C THR A 81 11.81 16.68 -18.66
N MET A 82 11.96 17.70 -17.82
CA MET A 82 13.04 18.70 -17.97
C MET A 82 14.44 18.08 -17.82
N THR A 83 14.63 17.08 -16.97
CA THR A 83 15.96 16.48 -16.78
C THR A 83 16.33 15.53 -17.93
N LEU A 84 15.36 14.75 -18.41
CA LEU A 84 15.62 13.59 -19.25
C LEU A 84 15.35 13.87 -20.74
N ILE A 85 14.64 14.96 -21.07
CA ILE A 85 14.28 15.34 -22.45
C ILE A 85 15.05 16.57 -22.93
N ASP A 86 15.50 17.46 -22.03
CA ASP A 86 15.97 18.82 -22.39
C ASP A 86 16.99 18.84 -23.55
N GLY A 87 16.66 19.70 -24.52
CA GLY A 87 16.53 19.32 -25.93
C GLY A 87 17.63 19.81 -26.85
N SER A 88 18.90 19.71 -26.45
CA SER A 88 20.01 20.12 -27.35
C SER A 88 20.80 18.95 -27.94
N ASP A 89 20.82 17.78 -27.29
CA ASP A 89 21.58 16.64 -27.81
C ASP A 89 20.79 15.34 -27.68
N SER A 90 20.12 14.93 -28.77
CA SER A 90 19.43 13.64 -28.87
C SER A 90 20.36 12.45 -28.65
N ARG A 91 21.70 12.64 -28.64
CA ARG A 91 22.68 11.60 -28.37
C ARG A 91 22.83 11.29 -26.87
N LEU A 92 22.34 12.16 -25.98
CA LEU A 92 22.49 12.02 -24.53
C LEU A 92 21.26 11.41 -23.84
N THR A 93 20.45 10.64 -24.55
CA THR A 93 19.31 9.97 -23.91
C THR A 93 19.81 8.94 -22.88
N PRO A 94 19.36 9.03 -21.61
CA PRO A 94 19.71 8.05 -20.60
C PRO A 94 19.22 6.66 -21.03
N ARG A 95 19.91 5.61 -20.59
CA ARG A 95 19.44 4.23 -20.80
C ARG A 95 18.56 3.82 -19.61
N LEU A 96 17.39 4.45 -19.48
CA LEU A 96 16.49 4.15 -18.36
C LEU A 96 15.98 2.71 -18.43
N LEU A 97 16.13 1.99 -17.33
CA LEU A 97 15.57 0.67 -17.08
C LEU A 97 14.36 0.75 -16.14
N SER A 98 14.31 1.75 -15.26
CA SER A 98 13.19 1.97 -14.34
C SER A 98 12.84 3.45 -14.21
N LEU A 99 11.55 3.76 -14.34
CA LEU A 99 10.98 5.10 -14.15
C LEU A 99 9.79 5.02 -13.19
N ASP A 100 9.84 5.79 -12.11
CA ASP A 100 8.83 5.84 -11.06
C ASP A 100 8.40 7.29 -10.79
N ILE A 101 7.20 7.64 -11.23
CA ILE A 101 6.60 8.96 -11.02
C ILE A 101 5.51 8.82 -9.97
N MET A 102 5.84 9.22 -8.75
CA MET A 102 4.97 9.13 -7.59
C MET A 102 4.09 10.36 -7.45
N LEU A 103 2.92 10.20 -6.83
CA LEU A 103 2.06 11.31 -6.47
C LEU A 103 2.74 12.12 -5.36
N LEU A 104 2.80 13.43 -5.55
CA LEU A 104 2.93 14.34 -4.42
C LEU A 104 1.68 14.15 -3.55
N THR A 105 1.80 13.48 -2.41
CA THR A 105 0.75 13.44 -1.36
C THR A 105 0.52 14.83 -0.72
N HIS A 106 0.91 15.92 -1.39
CA HIS A 106 0.96 17.26 -0.83
C HIS A 106 -0.42 17.93 -0.80
N ARG A 107 -1.23 17.54 0.19
CA ARG A 107 -2.36 18.31 0.73
C ARG A 107 -1.99 19.71 1.25
N ALA A 108 -0.70 20.13 1.26
CA ALA A 108 -0.25 21.27 2.07
C ALA A 108 0.59 22.37 1.39
N HIS A 109 1.42 22.10 0.38
CA HIS A 109 2.40 23.12 -0.07
C HIS A 109 1.92 24.02 -1.22
N MET A 110 0.97 23.60 -2.05
CA MET A 110 0.44 24.48 -3.11
C MET A 110 -0.86 25.20 -2.75
N SER A 111 -1.45 24.95 -1.57
CA SER A 111 -2.69 25.61 -1.12
C SER A 111 -2.46 26.64 0.00
N SER A 112 -1.49 26.43 0.90
CA SER A 112 -1.41 27.27 2.10
C SER A 112 -0.83 28.67 1.89
N GLU A 113 -0.08 28.96 0.82
CA GLU A 113 0.41 30.33 0.54
C GLU A 113 -0.23 30.91 -0.71
N PHE A 114 -0.33 30.14 -1.78
CA PHE A 114 -0.89 30.63 -3.04
C PHE A 114 -2.42 30.72 -3.03
N ILE A 115 -3.13 29.69 -2.53
CA ILE A 115 -4.59 29.75 -2.34
C ILE A 115 -4.91 30.61 -1.12
N ARG A 116 -4.10 30.58 -0.04
CA ARG A 116 -4.36 31.45 1.11
C ARG A 116 -4.19 32.93 0.79
N SER A 117 -3.24 33.34 -0.07
CA SER A 117 -3.18 34.73 -0.57
C SER A 117 -4.42 35.04 -1.39
N ARG A 118 -4.67 34.29 -2.48
CA ARG A 118 -5.76 34.60 -3.42
C ARG A 118 -7.15 34.50 -2.80
N HIS A 119 -7.35 33.53 -1.89
CA HIS A 119 -8.62 33.29 -1.20
C HIS A 119 -8.77 34.16 0.06
N LEU A 120 -7.69 34.66 0.68
CA LEU A 120 -7.80 35.74 1.67
C LEU A 120 -8.08 37.08 1.00
N ASP A 121 -7.54 37.31 -0.21
CA ASP A 121 -7.81 38.50 -1.00
C ASP A 121 -9.28 38.48 -1.53
N GLU A 122 -9.74 37.36 -2.11
CA GLU A 122 -11.14 37.18 -2.53
C GLU A 122 -12.13 37.14 -1.34
N MET A 123 -11.76 36.54 -0.20
CA MET A 123 -12.59 36.60 1.01
C MET A 123 -12.54 37.97 1.70
N ALA A 124 -11.47 38.76 1.55
CA ALA A 124 -11.41 40.12 2.04
C ALA A 124 -12.31 41.03 1.21
N GLU A 125 -12.28 40.90 -0.12
CA GLU A 125 -13.21 41.61 -1.02
C GLU A 125 -14.67 41.23 -0.74
N LEU A 126 -14.99 39.93 -0.60
CA LEU A 126 -16.34 39.48 -0.27
C LEU A 126 -16.78 39.85 1.16
N ARG A 127 -15.83 40.00 2.10
CA ARG A 127 -16.12 40.47 3.47
C ARG A 127 -16.35 41.98 3.51
N GLU A 128 -15.58 42.77 2.77
CA GLU A 128 -15.82 44.20 2.64
C GLU A 128 -17.20 44.46 2.01
N GLU A 129 -17.54 43.73 0.94
CA GLU A 129 -18.84 43.84 0.27
C GLU A 129 -20.03 43.38 1.15
N LYS A 130 -19.89 42.29 1.92
CA LYS A 130 -20.96 41.80 2.82
C LYS A 130 -21.08 42.57 4.14
N VAL A 131 -19.98 43.10 4.70
CA VAL A 131 -20.01 43.90 5.94
C VAL A 131 -20.64 45.27 5.68
N GLU A 132 -20.39 45.87 4.52
CA GLU A 132 -21.08 47.10 4.12
C GLU A 132 -22.58 46.90 3.87
N ALA A 133 -22.98 45.70 3.42
CA ALA A 133 -24.37 45.45 3.06
C ALA A 133 -25.26 44.94 4.24
N HIS A 134 -24.74 44.17 5.20
CA HIS A 134 -25.61 43.39 6.11
C HIS A 134 -25.24 43.40 7.62
N GLY A 135 -24.26 44.19 8.07
CA GLY A 135 -24.08 44.54 9.50
C GLY A 135 -23.67 43.41 10.49
N SER A 136 -23.78 42.13 10.13
CA SER A 136 -23.22 40.98 10.87
C SER A 136 -23.39 39.69 10.07
N ILE A 137 -22.38 38.81 10.08
CA ILE A 137 -22.42 37.48 9.43
C ILE A 137 -23.08 36.48 10.41
N PRO A 138 -24.13 35.73 10.01
CA PRO A 138 -24.76 34.71 10.87
C PRO A 138 -23.77 33.60 11.29
N GLU A 139 -23.88 33.12 12.53
CA GLU A 139 -22.99 32.07 13.06
C GLU A 139 -23.15 30.71 12.34
N ASP A 140 -24.25 30.52 11.62
CA ASP A 140 -24.59 29.27 10.91
C ASP A 140 -23.83 29.08 9.59
N GLU A 141 -23.10 30.09 9.09
CA GLU A 141 -22.25 29.99 7.88
C GLU A 141 -20.79 29.60 8.19
N ARG A 142 -20.42 29.29 9.45
CA ARG A 142 -19.05 28.88 9.81
C ARG A 142 -18.72 27.42 9.48
N ASP A 143 -19.70 26.62 9.10
CA ASP A 143 -19.52 25.22 8.72
C ASP A 143 -19.36 25.07 7.19
N PHE A 144 -18.39 25.79 6.62
CA PHE A 144 -17.87 25.43 5.30
C PHE A 144 -17.05 24.15 5.43
N TYR A 145 -17.70 23.02 5.23
CA TYR A 145 -17.02 21.76 4.94
C TYR A 145 -16.06 22.01 3.78
N PHE A 146 -14.76 21.78 4.00
CA PHE A 146 -13.79 21.71 2.92
C PHE A 146 -14.20 20.56 2.02
N ASP A 147 -14.87 20.89 0.93
CA ASP A 147 -15.30 19.90 -0.05
C ASP A 147 -14.05 19.28 -0.68
N ASP A 148 -13.85 18.00 -0.43
CA ASP A 148 -12.68 17.25 -0.91
C ASP A 148 -12.64 17.21 -2.46
N ASP A 149 -13.76 17.49 -3.14
CA ASP A 149 -13.86 17.57 -4.59
C ASP A 149 -13.03 18.73 -5.19
N MET A 150 -12.80 19.81 -4.43
CA MET A 150 -11.99 20.94 -4.88
C MET A 150 -10.49 20.61 -5.05
N PHE A 151 -10.06 19.43 -4.60
CA PHE A 151 -8.65 19.00 -4.66
C PHE A 151 -8.37 17.91 -5.70
N ALA A 152 -9.40 17.44 -6.43
CA ALA A 152 -9.26 16.47 -7.51
C ALA A 152 -8.43 17.01 -8.70
N ASP A 153 -8.56 18.31 -8.99
CA ASP A 153 -7.86 19.00 -10.08
C ASP A 153 -6.32 18.95 -10.01
N LYS A 154 -5.73 18.59 -8.87
CA LYS A 154 -4.27 18.61 -8.67
C LYS A 154 -3.57 17.26 -8.90
N ALA A 155 -4.31 16.19 -9.15
CA ALA A 155 -3.75 14.89 -9.50
C ALA A 155 -3.67 14.66 -11.02
N THR A 156 -4.30 15.53 -11.80
CA THR A 156 -4.32 15.47 -13.26
C THR A 156 -3.06 16.11 -13.83
N MET A 157 -2.45 15.39 -14.76
CA MET A 157 -1.31 15.78 -15.55
C MET A 157 -1.80 16.65 -16.69
N MET A 158 -1.17 17.81 -16.89
CA MET A 158 -1.49 18.67 -18.03
C MET A 158 -1.10 17.98 -19.35
N HIS A 159 -1.81 18.31 -20.45
CA HIS A 159 -1.56 17.69 -21.75
C HIS A 159 -0.11 17.83 -22.24
N ASP A 160 0.55 18.96 -21.97
CA ASP A 160 1.97 19.20 -22.30
C ASP A 160 2.91 18.28 -21.50
N GLN A 161 2.59 18.02 -20.23
CA GLN A 161 3.31 17.09 -19.38
C GLN A 161 3.11 15.64 -19.84
N GLU A 162 1.90 15.30 -20.29
CA GLU A 162 1.57 13.99 -20.87
C GLU A 162 2.40 13.72 -22.13
N GLN A 163 2.39 14.67 -23.07
CA GLN A 163 3.16 14.57 -24.31
C GLN A 163 4.67 14.49 -24.03
N SER A 164 5.15 15.25 -23.05
CA SER A 164 6.54 15.16 -22.60
C SER A 164 6.86 13.78 -22.03
N LEU A 165 5.98 13.20 -21.20
CA LEU A 165 6.17 11.85 -20.67
C LEU A 165 6.20 10.81 -21.79
N LEU A 166 5.29 10.87 -22.75
CA LEU A 166 5.26 9.94 -23.88
C LEU A 166 6.53 10.06 -24.75
N GLU A 167 7.03 11.27 -24.97
CA GLU A 167 8.31 11.48 -25.66
C GLU A 167 9.50 10.92 -24.88
N LEU A 168 9.53 11.07 -23.55
CA LEU A 168 10.53 10.43 -22.71
C LEU A 168 10.50 8.90 -22.84
N LEU A 169 9.30 8.31 -22.81
CA LEU A 169 9.13 6.86 -22.94
C LEU A 169 9.52 6.36 -24.33
N ARG A 170 9.20 7.11 -25.39
CA ARG A 170 9.62 6.82 -26.77
C ARG A 170 11.14 6.77 -26.93
N ARG A 171 11.87 7.62 -26.19
CA ARG A 171 13.35 7.62 -26.15
C ARG A 171 13.94 6.47 -25.32
N ASN A 172 13.12 5.72 -24.57
CA ASN A 172 13.55 4.68 -23.64
C ASN A 172 12.84 3.32 -23.89
N PRO A 173 12.92 2.73 -25.10
CA PRO A 173 12.25 1.47 -25.41
C PRO A 173 12.76 0.27 -24.59
N GLN A 174 13.93 0.39 -23.96
CA GLN A 174 14.53 -0.62 -23.08
C GLN A 174 13.98 -0.62 -21.65
N LEU A 175 13.04 0.26 -21.32
CA LEU A 175 12.48 0.37 -19.97
C LEU A 175 11.86 -0.96 -19.55
N GLU A 176 12.30 -1.49 -18.41
CA GLU A 176 11.83 -2.75 -17.85
C GLU A 176 10.77 -2.54 -16.76
N SER A 177 10.77 -1.39 -16.09
CA SER A 177 9.82 -1.06 -15.04
C SER A 177 9.29 0.36 -15.19
N PHE A 178 7.97 0.51 -15.23
CA PHE A 178 7.30 1.81 -15.30
C PHE A 178 6.22 1.92 -14.22
N LYS A 179 6.31 2.97 -13.41
CA LYS A 179 5.31 3.31 -12.42
C LYS A 179 4.84 4.74 -12.58
N LEU A 180 3.52 4.92 -12.65
CA LEU A 180 2.90 6.23 -12.78
C LEU A 180 1.75 6.34 -11.78
N ALA A 181 1.87 7.29 -10.86
CA ALA A 181 0.83 7.59 -9.89
C ALA A 181 -0.12 8.71 -10.34
N LEU A 182 0.35 9.61 -11.22
CA LEU A 182 -0.43 10.73 -11.75
C LEU A 182 -1.50 10.27 -12.73
N LEU A 183 -2.56 11.06 -12.88
CA LEU A 183 -3.64 10.81 -13.84
C LEU A 183 -3.40 11.62 -15.11
N PRO A 184 -3.36 11.01 -16.29
CA PRO A 184 -3.42 11.73 -17.55
C PRO A 184 -4.74 12.50 -17.69
N ASP A 185 -4.75 13.53 -18.53
CA ASP A 185 -5.96 14.27 -18.89
C ASP A 185 -6.94 13.37 -19.65
N ASP A 186 -6.41 12.54 -20.56
CA ASP A 186 -7.12 11.45 -21.21
C ASP A 186 -6.42 10.10 -20.92
N PRO A 187 -6.80 9.41 -19.83
CA PRO A 187 -6.20 8.14 -19.46
C PRO A 187 -6.35 7.04 -20.52
N GLN A 188 -7.41 7.08 -21.33
CA GLN A 188 -7.68 6.05 -22.34
C GLN A 188 -6.71 6.21 -23.51
N ARG A 189 -6.59 7.43 -24.04
CA ARG A 189 -5.64 7.75 -25.10
C ARG A 189 -4.22 7.53 -24.64
N PHE A 190 -3.88 7.93 -23.42
CA PHE A 190 -2.56 7.70 -22.83
C PHE A 190 -2.17 6.22 -22.84
N LEU A 191 -3.08 5.31 -22.42
CA LEU A 191 -2.81 3.87 -22.47
C LEU A 191 -2.54 3.35 -23.89
N ILE A 192 -3.31 3.83 -24.86
CA ILE A 192 -3.18 3.40 -26.26
C ILE A 192 -1.85 3.84 -26.86
N GLU A 193 -1.45 5.08 -26.57
CA GLU A 193 -0.14 5.60 -26.99
C GLU A 193 1.02 4.91 -26.23
N LEU A 194 0.81 4.53 -24.97
CA LEU A 194 1.81 3.88 -24.12
C LEU A 194 2.14 2.44 -24.55
N ALA A 195 1.13 1.64 -24.92
CA ALA A 195 1.27 0.21 -25.21
C ALA A 195 2.43 -0.13 -26.17
N PRO A 196 2.59 0.53 -27.34
CA PRO A 196 3.66 0.20 -28.29
C PRO A 196 5.05 0.73 -27.87
N LEU A 197 5.15 1.68 -26.95
CA LEU A 197 6.41 2.38 -26.65
C LEU A 197 7.40 1.53 -25.84
N LEU A 198 6.90 0.54 -25.07
CA LEU A 198 7.68 -0.17 -24.06
C LEU A 198 7.78 -1.68 -24.35
N PRO A 199 8.48 -2.11 -25.42
CA PRO A 199 8.54 -3.50 -25.83
C PRO A 199 9.30 -4.41 -24.84
N GLN A 200 10.12 -3.87 -23.94
CA GLN A 200 10.91 -4.62 -22.94
C GLN A 200 10.28 -4.59 -21.53
N LEU A 201 9.07 -4.06 -21.39
CA LEU A 201 8.44 -3.87 -20.09
C LEU A 201 8.19 -5.19 -19.35
N LYS A 202 8.73 -5.30 -18.14
CA LYS A 202 8.53 -6.45 -17.23
C LYS A 202 7.57 -6.10 -16.11
N HIS A 203 7.55 -4.85 -15.67
CA HIS A 203 6.76 -4.42 -14.52
C HIS A 203 6.04 -3.11 -14.84
N ILE A 204 4.72 -3.09 -14.69
CA ILE A 204 3.95 -1.87 -14.84
C ILE A 204 3.00 -1.64 -13.67
N GLU A 205 2.96 -0.41 -13.16
CA GLU A 205 2.04 0.05 -12.12
C GLU A 205 1.48 1.41 -12.53
N LEU A 206 0.22 1.48 -12.95
CA LEU A 206 -0.43 2.71 -13.42
C LEU A 206 -1.53 3.19 -12.49
N PHE A 207 -1.65 4.51 -12.42
CA PHE A 207 -2.70 5.26 -11.73
C PHE A 207 -2.76 4.93 -10.24
N ARG A 208 -1.62 4.95 -9.56
CA ARG A 208 -1.49 4.77 -8.09
C ARG A 208 -2.09 5.93 -7.28
N CYS A 209 -3.32 6.32 -7.60
CA CYS A 209 -4.10 7.39 -7.02
C CYS A 209 -4.94 6.92 -5.81
N SER A 210 -5.39 7.88 -5.00
CA SER A 210 -6.36 7.61 -3.94
C SER A 210 -7.72 7.21 -4.52
N LYS A 211 -8.55 6.53 -3.72
CA LYS A 211 -9.92 6.06 -4.05
C LYS A 211 -10.73 6.98 -4.98
N ARG A 212 -10.78 8.26 -4.65
CA ARG A 212 -11.67 9.22 -5.30
C ARG A 212 -11.16 9.69 -6.66
N LEU A 213 -9.91 9.37 -6.98
CA LEU A 213 -9.19 9.91 -8.14
C LEU A 213 -8.82 8.79 -9.12
N LYS A 214 -9.63 7.74 -9.20
CA LYS A 214 -9.39 6.70 -10.19
C LYS A 214 -9.89 7.16 -11.55
N PRO A 215 -9.10 7.00 -12.62
CA PRO A 215 -9.55 7.36 -13.95
C PRO A 215 -10.62 6.38 -14.41
N THR A 216 -11.73 6.87 -14.97
CA THR A 216 -12.70 6.02 -15.65
C THR A 216 -12.12 5.60 -17.00
N ILE A 217 -11.99 4.29 -17.24
CA ILE A 217 -11.39 3.75 -18.46
C ILE A 217 -12.29 2.66 -19.00
N ASN A 218 -12.59 2.75 -20.31
CA ASN A 218 -13.32 1.71 -21.00
C ASN A 218 -12.54 0.39 -20.98
N ILE A 219 -13.21 -0.70 -20.63
CA ILE A 219 -12.56 -2.00 -20.47
C ILE A 219 -11.91 -2.53 -21.77
N ALA A 220 -12.45 -2.17 -22.94
CA ALA A 220 -11.86 -2.53 -24.22
C ALA A 220 -10.50 -1.86 -24.44
N VAL A 221 -10.30 -0.66 -23.88
CA VAL A 221 -8.99 0.01 -23.87
C VAL A 221 -8.00 -0.71 -22.98
N ILE A 222 -8.43 -1.18 -21.80
CA ILE A 222 -7.58 -1.97 -20.90
C ILE A 222 -7.18 -3.29 -21.56
N ASP A 223 -8.12 -4.01 -22.17
CA ASP A 223 -7.85 -5.26 -22.87
C ASP A 223 -6.87 -5.04 -24.05
N ALA A 224 -7.13 -4.03 -24.88
CA ALA A 224 -6.27 -3.70 -26.01
C ALA A 224 -4.88 -3.27 -25.54
N PHE A 225 -4.79 -2.46 -24.49
CA PHE A 225 -3.54 -2.07 -23.85
C PHE A 225 -2.75 -3.30 -23.42
N LEU A 226 -3.37 -4.17 -22.60
CA LEU A 226 -2.74 -5.37 -22.06
C LEU A 226 -2.21 -6.29 -23.16
N ARG A 227 -3.00 -6.56 -24.22
CA ARG A 227 -2.55 -7.37 -25.38
C ARG A 227 -1.40 -6.76 -26.16
N ASN A 228 -1.28 -5.44 -26.16
CA ASN A 228 -0.25 -4.76 -26.93
C ASN A 228 1.03 -4.50 -26.13
N THR A 229 0.98 -4.65 -24.81
CA THR A 229 2.16 -4.57 -23.93
C THR A 229 3.19 -5.68 -24.22
N SER A 230 4.36 -5.57 -23.58
CA SER A 230 5.45 -6.52 -23.76
C SER A 230 5.08 -7.97 -23.41
N TYR A 231 5.57 -8.93 -24.20
CA TYR A 231 5.52 -10.36 -23.89
C TYR A 231 6.41 -10.74 -22.68
N GLN A 232 7.31 -9.84 -22.27
CA GLN A 232 8.15 -10.00 -21.08
C GLN A 232 7.48 -9.55 -19.80
N LEU A 233 6.24 -9.05 -19.88
CA LEU A 233 5.49 -8.57 -18.72
C LEU A 233 5.38 -9.69 -17.66
N ARG A 234 5.87 -9.39 -16.46
CA ARG A 234 5.87 -10.25 -15.26
C ARG A 234 4.86 -9.80 -14.24
N SER A 235 4.67 -8.49 -14.09
CA SER A 235 3.63 -7.92 -13.24
C SER A 235 2.95 -6.73 -13.88
N ALA A 236 1.62 -6.68 -13.76
CA ALA A 236 0.82 -5.52 -14.13
C ALA A 236 -0.07 -5.12 -12.96
N THR A 237 -0.12 -3.82 -12.66
CA THR A 237 -1.02 -3.24 -11.67
C THR A 237 -1.69 -2.03 -12.30
N LEU A 238 -3.01 -2.07 -12.44
CA LEU A 238 -3.81 -1.00 -13.02
C LEU A 238 -4.89 -0.62 -12.01
N ASN A 239 -5.01 0.68 -11.73
CA ASN A 239 -6.01 1.21 -10.80
C ASN A 239 -6.88 2.24 -11.50
N PHE A 240 -8.11 1.85 -11.85
CA PHE A 240 -9.01 2.62 -12.69
C PHE A 240 -10.44 2.41 -12.24
N ILE A 241 -11.41 3.07 -12.86
CA ILE A 241 -12.82 2.69 -12.76
C ILE A 241 -13.24 2.12 -14.11
N GLY A 242 -13.65 0.85 -14.12
CA GLY A 242 -14.09 0.20 -15.34
C GLY A 242 -15.40 0.82 -15.82
N SER A 243 -15.46 1.30 -17.07
CA SER A 243 -16.72 1.67 -17.69
C SER A 243 -17.03 0.81 -18.91
N TRP A 244 -18.32 0.57 -19.14
CA TRP A 244 -18.85 0.20 -20.43
C TRP A 244 -19.51 1.43 -21.02
N SER A 245 -18.86 1.99 -22.03
CA SER A 245 -19.48 3.01 -22.87
C SER A 245 -19.49 2.47 -24.29
N GLU A 246 -20.64 2.52 -24.95
CA GLU A 246 -20.77 2.27 -26.40
C GLU A 246 -20.33 3.49 -27.24
N ASP A 247 -19.55 4.39 -26.65
CA ASP A 247 -19.04 5.58 -27.33
C ASP A 247 -18.38 5.19 -28.66
N GLU A 248 -18.99 5.62 -29.76
CA GLU A 248 -18.58 5.33 -31.13
C GLU A 248 -17.12 5.75 -31.38
N GLY A 249 -16.60 6.74 -30.62
CA GLY A 249 -15.22 7.18 -30.68
C GLY A 249 -14.20 6.12 -30.22
N ILE A 250 -14.60 5.15 -29.41
CA ILE A 250 -13.69 4.12 -28.89
C ILE A 250 -13.21 3.19 -30.00
N GLY A 251 -14.06 2.91 -31.00
CA GLY A 251 -13.67 2.10 -32.15
C GLY A 251 -12.53 2.73 -32.97
N GLU A 252 -12.62 4.05 -33.18
CA GLU A 252 -11.55 4.84 -33.81
C GLU A 252 -10.27 4.86 -32.95
N LEU A 253 -10.43 5.04 -31.64
CA LEU A 253 -9.32 5.09 -30.70
C LEU A 253 -8.56 3.75 -30.61
N LEU A 254 -9.28 2.62 -30.68
CA LEU A 254 -8.71 1.28 -30.62
C LEU A 254 -8.14 0.78 -31.95
N ARG A 255 -8.51 1.40 -33.07
CA ARG A 255 -8.08 0.99 -34.42
C ARG A 255 -6.56 0.72 -34.53
N PRO A 256 -5.66 1.60 -34.02
CA PRO A 256 -4.21 1.37 -34.11
C PRO A 256 -3.75 0.09 -33.38
N LEU A 257 -4.41 -0.26 -32.27
CA LEU A 257 -4.10 -1.47 -31.50
C LEU A 257 -4.69 -2.73 -32.15
N MET A 258 -5.88 -2.62 -32.74
CA MET A 258 -6.55 -3.73 -33.42
C MET A 258 -5.87 -4.09 -34.73
N GLU A 259 -5.42 -3.10 -35.51
CA GLU A 259 -4.70 -3.29 -36.77
C GLU A 259 -3.35 -3.99 -36.59
N SER A 260 -2.74 -3.88 -35.40
CA SER A 260 -1.50 -4.60 -35.08
C SER A 260 -1.66 -6.12 -35.16
N GLY A 261 -2.90 -6.64 -35.06
CA GLY A 261 -3.28 -8.04 -35.33
C GLY A 261 -2.64 -9.10 -34.42
N GLN A 262 -1.75 -8.71 -33.51
CA GLN A 262 -1.01 -9.62 -32.66
C GLN A 262 -1.71 -9.74 -31.32
N ASN A 263 -2.49 -10.81 -31.15
CA ASN A 263 -2.84 -11.32 -29.84
C ASN A 263 -1.56 -11.82 -29.15
N LYS A 264 -0.75 -10.89 -28.61
CA LYS A 264 0.46 -11.24 -27.90
C LYS A 264 0.08 -12.08 -26.70
N ARG A 265 0.87 -13.13 -26.48
CA ARG A 265 0.78 -13.96 -25.27
C ARG A 265 1.71 -13.39 -24.23
N HIS A 266 1.33 -13.51 -22.97
CA HIS A 266 2.14 -13.07 -21.82
C HIS A 266 2.57 -14.29 -20.99
N PRO A 267 3.49 -15.12 -21.50
CA PRO A 267 3.91 -16.35 -20.82
C PRO A 267 4.73 -16.11 -19.55
N ASN A 268 5.16 -14.86 -19.33
CA ASN A 268 5.93 -14.47 -18.17
C ASN A 268 5.09 -13.80 -17.09
N LEU A 269 3.80 -13.53 -17.34
CA LEU A 269 2.95 -12.81 -16.41
C LEU A 269 2.68 -13.69 -15.19
N LYS A 270 3.15 -13.23 -14.03
CA LYS A 270 2.97 -13.89 -12.74
C LYS A 270 1.94 -13.19 -11.88
N LEU A 271 1.83 -11.87 -12.01
CA LEU A 271 0.98 -11.02 -11.20
C LEU A 271 0.16 -10.07 -12.07
N LEU A 272 -1.16 -10.15 -11.94
CA LEU A 272 -2.10 -9.17 -12.48
C LEU A 272 -2.90 -8.54 -11.32
N ARG A 273 -2.79 -7.24 -11.11
CA ARG A 273 -3.61 -6.49 -10.16
C ARG A 273 -4.53 -5.53 -10.91
N LEU A 274 -5.84 -5.69 -10.77
CA LEU A 274 -6.85 -4.81 -11.35
C LEU A 274 -7.68 -4.23 -10.21
N MET A 275 -7.44 -2.95 -9.91
CA MET A 275 -7.93 -2.31 -8.69
C MET A 275 -9.22 -1.55 -8.95
N ASP A 276 -10.34 -2.24 -9.14
CA ASP A 276 -11.69 -1.66 -9.05
C ASP A 276 -12.80 -2.71 -9.04
N GLU A 277 -14.05 -2.30 -8.90
CA GLU A 277 -15.21 -3.14 -9.19
C GLU A 277 -15.43 -3.24 -10.70
N MET A 278 -15.47 -4.46 -11.21
CA MET A 278 -15.94 -4.72 -12.57
C MET A 278 -17.23 -5.53 -12.52
N ASP A 279 -18.19 -5.18 -13.38
CA ASP A 279 -19.34 -6.03 -13.60
C ASP A 279 -18.98 -7.29 -14.42
N ASN A 280 -19.93 -8.22 -14.50
CA ASN A 280 -19.74 -9.47 -15.23
C ASN A 280 -19.45 -9.25 -16.72
N ILE A 281 -20.01 -8.20 -17.32
CA ILE A 281 -19.79 -7.88 -18.73
C ILE A 281 -18.32 -7.47 -18.88
N GLN A 282 -17.80 -6.58 -18.01
CA GLN A 282 -16.42 -6.03 -18.04
C GLN A 282 -15.40 -7.16 -17.98
N ALA A 283 -15.65 -8.10 -17.07
CA ALA A 283 -14.84 -9.29 -16.90
C ALA A 283 -14.71 -10.13 -18.20
N THR A 284 -15.75 -10.18 -19.04
CA THR A 284 -15.70 -10.95 -20.30
C THR A 284 -14.75 -10.36 -21.33
N ALA A 285 -14.53 -9.04 -21.33
CA ALA A 285 -13.59 -8.39 -22.26
C ALA A 285 -12.15 -8.87 -22.04
N LEU A 286 -11.77 -9.14 -20.79
CA LEU A 286 -10.44 -9.61 -20.42
C LEU A 286 -10.23 -11.11 -20.68
N VAL A 287 -11.27 -11.84 -21.09
CA VAL A 287 -11.21 -13.30 -21.22
C VAL A 287 -10.11 -13.73 -22.17
N SER A 288 -10.05 -13.10 -23.34
CA SER A 288 -9.10 -13.49 -24.37
C SER A 288 -7.67 -13.02 -24.07
N PHE A 289 -7.46 -12.03 -23.18
CA PHE A 289 -6.14 -11.66 -22.68
C PHE A 289 -5.64 -12.73 -21.68
N LEU A 290 -6.50 -13.13 -20.75
CA LEU A 290 -6.19 -14.18 -19.78
C LEU A 290 -5.93 -15.53 -20.45
N GLN A 291 -6.64 -15.87 -21.53
CA GLN A 291 -6.32 -17.04 -22.35
C GLN A 291 -4.93 -16.98 -23.00
N GLY A 292 -4.41 -15.77 -23.25
CA GLY A 292 -3.05 -15.53 -23.73
C GLY A 292 -1.99 -15.58 -22.62
N CYS A 293 -2.40 -15.61 -21.35
CA CYS A 293 -1.49 -15.78 -20.22
C CYS A 293 -1.15 -17.26 -20.03
N SER A 294 0.08 -17.55 -19.62
CA SER A 294 0.48 -18.93 -19.30
C SER A 294 -0.07 -19.42 -17.97
N SER A 295 0.04 -20.73 -17.72
CA SER A 295 -0.09 -21.35 -16.40
C SER A 295 0.87 -20.78 -15.33
N ASN A 296 1.82 -19.90 -15.70
CA ASN A 296 2.65 -19.18 -14.73
C ASN A 296 1.94 -18.02 -14.03
N LEU A 297 0.67 -17.73 -14.36
CA LEU A 297 -0.10 -16.71 -13.68
C LEU A 297 -0.34 -17.16 -12.23
N GLN A 298 0.51 -16.67 -11.33
CA GLN A 298 0.53 -17.05 -9.93
C GLN A 298 -0.55 -16.33 -9.14
N MET A 299 -0.91 -15.12 -9.56
CA MET A 299 -1.75 -14.24 -8.77
C MET A 299 -2.56 -13.29 -9.63
N ILE A 300 -3.84 -13.19 -9.29
CA ILE A 300 -4.74 -12.16 -9.77
C ILE A 300 -5.34 -11.51 -8.54
N GLU A 301 -4.97 -10.26 -8.30
CA GLU A 301 -5.59 -9.48 -7.23
C GLU A 301 -6.58 -8.51 -7.85
N THR A 302 -7.82 -8.68 -7.46
CA THR A 302 -8.90 -7.77 -7.76
C THR A 302 -9.24 -7.09 -6.45
N LYS A 303 -8.68 -5.91 -6.19
CA LYS A 303 -9.00 -5.18 -4.97
C LYS A 303 -10.05 -4.13 -5.33
N THR A 304 -11.25 -4.33 -4.84
CA THR A 304 -12.31 -3.33 -4.79
C THR A 304 -11.95 -2.39 -3.65
N GLY A 305 -11.58 -1.15 -3.98
CA GLY A 305 -11.28 -0.10 -3.01
C GLY A 305 -10.23 -0.39 -1.90
N PRO A 306 -9.75 0.65 -1.22
CA PRO A 306 -9.19 0.47 0.12
C PRO A 306 -10.22 0.76 1.20
N THR A 307 -11.50 0.37 1.09
CA THR A 307 -12.35 0.29 2.29
C THR A 307 -11.61 -0.70 3.18
N PRO A 308 -10.98 -0.24 4.29
CA PRO A 308 -10.00 -1.08 4.99
C PRO A 308 -10.64 -2.30 5.69
N TYR A 309 -11.92 -2.58 5.45
CA TYR A 309 -12.81 -3.15 6.44
C TYR A 309 -13.75 -4.23 5.94
N SER A 310 -13.74 -4.58 4.65
CA SER A 310 -14.50 -5.75 4.22
C SER A 310 -13.73 -6.56 3.18
N LEU A 311 -13.49 -7.83 3.50
CA LEU A 311 -13.34 -8.87 2.47
C LEU A 311 -14.72 -9.28 1.91
N ASP A 312 -15.79 -8.52 2.22
CA ASP A 312 -17.12 -8.70 1.66
C ASP A 312 -17.18 -8.36 0.19
N GLU A 313 -16.31 -7.47 -0.25
CA GLU A 313 -16.01 -7.29 -1.65
C GLU A 313 -14.96 -8.35 -2.02
N LEU A 314 -15.43 -9.60 -2.19
CA LEU A 314 -14.69 -10.59 -2.98
C LEU A 314 -14.22 -9.86 -4.21
N GLY A 315 -12.91 -9.76 -4.38
CA GLY A 315 -12.34 -9.12 -5.56
C GLY A 315 -13.10 -9.60 -6.78
N TRP A 316 -13.80 -8.70 -7.46
CA TRP A 316 -14.88 -8.98 -8.44
C TRP A 316 -14.62 -10.20 -9.35
N ALA A 317 -13.36 -10.44 -9.75
CA ALA A 317 -12.92 -11.64 -10.45
C ALA A 317 -13.46 -12.96 -9.89
N LEU A 318 -13.51 -13.10 -8.56
CA LEU A 318 -13.96 -14.32 -7.90
C LEU A 318 -15.48 -14.34 -7.70
N ALA A 319 -16.11 -13.16 -7.64
CA ALA A 319 -17.57 -13.02 -7.59
C ALA A 319 -18.21 -13.31 -8.95
N THR A 320 -17.52 -13.05 -10.06
CA THR A 320 -18.00 -13.32 -11.43
C THR A 320 -17.74 -14.78 -11.84
N PRO A 321 -18.78 -15.63 -12.01
CA PRO A 321 -18.59 -17.05 -12.32
C PRO A 321 -17.80 -17.32 -13.60
N ILE A 322 -18.02 -16.50 -14.65
CA ILE A 322 -17.33 -16.65 -15.94
C ILE A 322 -15.82 -16.40 -15.78
N PHE A 323 -15.47 -15.35 -15.04
CA PHE A 323 -14.08 -14.99 -14.81
C PHE A 323 -13.40 -16.04 -13.95
N ARG A 324 -14.04 -16.49 -12.86
CA ARG A 324 -13.58 -17.62 -12.06
C ARG A 324 -13.30 -18.86 -12.92
N LEU A 325 -14.27 -19.34 -13.71
CA LEU A 325 -14.08 -20.50 -14.58
C LEU A 325 -12.91 -20.32 -15.56
N LEU A 326 -12.73 -19.10 -16.06
CA LEU A 326 -11.59 -18.80 -16.90
C LEU A 326 -10.28 -18.84 -16.14
N LEU A 327 -10.22 -18.26 -14.94
CA LEU A 327 -9.04 -18.35 -14.10
C LEU A 327 -8.70 -19.79 -13.81
N GLU A 328 -9.70 -20.62 -13.52
CA GLU A 328 -9.51 -22.04 -13.29
C GLU A 328 -8.94 -22.73 -14.53
N LYS A 329 -9.44 -22.37 -15.72
CA LYS A 329 -8.93 -22.87 -17.00
C LYS A 329 -7.49 -22.43 -17.32
N VAL A 330 -7.16 -21.16 -17.07
CA VAL A 330 -5.85 -20.57 -17.41
C VAL A 330 -4.77 -21.00 -16.42
N SER A 331 -5.10 -20.98 -15.13
CA SER A 331 -4.19 -21.39 -14.07
C SER A 331 -4.09 -22.91 -13.93
N GLY A 332 -5.11 -23.65 -14.37
CA GLY A 332 -5.25 -25.08 -14.16
C GLY A 332 -5.67 -25.44 -12.73
N TRP A 333 -6.16 -24.48 -11.94
CA TRP A 333 -6.52 -24.66 -10.53
C TRP A 333 -8.02 -24.52 -10.33
N ARG A 334 -8.62 -25.34 -9.49
CA ARG A 334 -9.98 -25.06 -9.02
C ARG A 334 -9.89 -24.08 -7.85
N ILE A 335 -10.29 -22.84 -8.10
CA ILE A 335 -10.21 -21.74 -7.16
C ILE A 335 -11.46 -21.79 -6.29
N ALA A 336 -11.31 -22.03 -4.99
CA ALA A 336 -12.40 -21.84 -4.06
C ALA A 336 -12.28 -20.55 -3.27
N THR A 337 -13.45 -19.93 -3.12
CA THR A 337 -13.71 -18.82 -2.22
C THR A 337 -14.78 -19.27 -1.25
N PHE A 338 -14.51 -19.18 0.04
CA PHE A 338 -15.52 -19.36 1.06
C PHE A 338 -15.95 -17.99 1.55
N ARG A 339 -17.25 -17.75 1.52
CA ARG A 339 -17.89 -16.61 2.14
C ARG A 339 -19.08 -17.14 2.88
N ASP A 340 -18.99 -17.08 4.19
CA ASP A 340 -20.18 -17.14 5.01
C ASP A 340 -20.74 -15.73 5.02
N THR A 341 -21.76 -15.47 4.22
CA THR A 341 -22.52 -14.24 4.37
C THR A 341 -23.14 -14.29 5.77
N PRO A 342 -22.94 -13.26 6.62
CA PRO A 342 -23.66 -13.22 7.88
C PRO A 342 -25.14 -13.31 7.55
N LEU A 343 -25.74 -14.48 7.80
CA LEU A 343 -27.18 -14.62 7.86
C LEU A 343 -27.61 -13.55 8.82
N ASN A 344 -28.40 -12.59 8.33
CA ASN A 344 -29.03 -11.59 9.18
C ASN A 344 -29.49 -12.30 10.44
N LEU A 345 -29.04 -11.76 11.58
CA LEU A 345 -29.38 -12.11 12.95
C LEU A 345 -30.72 -12.89 13.00
N PHE A 346 -30.78 -13.99 13.76
CA PHE A 346 -31.99 -14.69 14.23
C PHE A 346 -32.44 -16.01 13.58
N ILE A 347 -31.60 -16.77 12.85
CA ILE A 347 -31.90 -18.19 12.60
C ILE A 347 -30.91 -19.06 13.39
N GLU A 348 -31.18 -19.24 14.68
CA GLU A 348 -30.33 -20.00 15.62
C GLU A 348 -30.31 -21.53 15.35
N ASP A 349 -31.08 -22.02 14.37
CA ASP A 349 -31.35 -23.46 14.22
C ASP A 349 -30.78 -24.12 12.95
N THR A 350 -30.04 -23.41 12.09
CA THR A 350 -29.35 -24.07 10.97
C THR A 350 -27.96 -24.54 11.39
N PRO A 351 -27.58 -25.81 11.15
CA PRO A 351 -26.22 -26.30 11.41
C PRO A 351 -25.14 -25.64 10.54
N GLU A 352 -25.55 -24.90 9.50
CA GLU A 352 -24.70 -24.06 8.67
C GLU A 352 -24.16 -22.88 9.50
N GLY A 353 -22.86 -22.59 9.37
CA GLY A 353 -22.19 -21.54 10.14
C GLY A 353 -21.62 -21.96 11.50
N THR A 354 -21.84 -23.21 11.95
CA THR A 354 -21.15 -23.80 13.11
C THR A 354 -19.67 -24.06 12.80
N ASP A 355 -18.80 -24.03 13.82
CA ASP A 355 -17.36 -24.29 13.66
C ASP A 355 -17.10 -25.66 13.01
N GLU A 356 -17.83 -26.70 13.41
CA GLU A 356 -17.72 -28.05 12.84
C GLU A 356 -18.10 -28.07 11.35
N TRP A 357 -19.18 -27.39 10.98
CA TRP A 357 -19.63 -27.33 9.59
C TRP A 357 -18.64 -26.60 8.70
N ILE A 358 -18.14 -25.44 9.14
CA ILE A 358 -17.14 -24.65 8.40
C ILE A 358 -15.85 -25.47 8.25
N ALA A 359 -15.33 -26.05 9.34
CA ALA A 359 -14.13 -26.88 9.33
C ALA A 359 -14.25 -28.08 8.38
N LYS A 360 -15.41 -28.76 8.40
CA LYS A 360 -15.68 -29.90 7.52
C LYS A 360 -15.75 -29.48 6.06
N MET A 361 -16.37 -28.34 5.76
CA MET A 361 -16.47 -27.81 4.40
C MET A 361 -15.10 -27.40 3.85
N ILE A 362 -14.26 -26.72 4.66
CA ILE A 362 -12.87 -26.40 4.29
C ILE A 362 -12.07 -27.66 4.00
N SER A 363 -12.22 -28.68 4.84
CA SER A 363 -11.49 -29.96 4.69
C SER A 363 -11.98 -30.76 3.48
N ALA A 364 -13.29 -30.86 3.28
CA ALA A 364 -13.88 -31.64 2.18
C ALA A 364 -13.50 -31.12 0.79
N PHE A 365 -13.27 -29.81 0.64
CA PHE A 365 -12.87 -29.24 -0.65
C PHE A 365 -11.50 -29.74 -1.13
N ARG A 366 -10.60 -30.04 -0.19
CA ARG A 366 -9.28 -30.64 -0.48
C ARG A 366 -9.40 -32.08 -0.96
N ASP A 367 -10.34 -32.83 -0.40
CA ASP A 367 -10.50 -34.28 -0.63
C ASP A 367 -11.40 -34.62 -1.83
N GLY A 368 -11.90 -33.62 -2.56
CA GLY A 368 -12.73 -33.83 -3.76
C GLY A 368 -12.03 -34.70 -4.81
N GLY A 369 -12.46 -35.97 -4.92
CA GLY A 369 -11.79 -37.05 -5.67
C GLY A 369 -11.85 -36.97 -7.20
N GLY A 370 -11.46 -35.84 -7.80
CA GLY A 370 -11.27 -35.70 -9.25
C GLY A 370 -9.81 -35.43 -9.63
N ASP A 371 -9.53 -35.43 -10.94
CA ASP A 371 -8.19 -35.14 -11.51
C ASP A 371 -7.68 -33.71 -11.23
N SER A 372 -8.51 -32.84 -10.64
CA SER A 372 -8.14 -31.48 -10.25
C SER A 372 -8.18 -31.34 -8.73
N LYS A 373 -7.00 -31.18 -8.10
CA LYS A 373 -6.91 -30.78 -6.69
C LYS A 373 -7.52 -29.39 -6.52
N GLY A 374 -8.51 -29.26 -5.65
CA GLY A 374 -9.07 -27.98 -5.24
C GLY A 374 -8.10 -27.24 -4.32
N TYR A 375 -7.98 -25.93 -4.51
CA TYR A 375 -7.23 -25.06 -3.60
C TYR A 375 -8.07 -23.89 -3.10
N TRP A 376 -7.94 -23.62 -1.81
CA TRP A 376 -8.48 -22.41 -1.20
C TRP A 376 -7.59 -21.23 -1.55
N HIS A 377 -8.15 -20.25 -2.26
CA HIS A 377 -7.43 -19.02 -2.60
C HIS A 377 -7.74 -17.90 -1.61
N MET A 378 -9.02 -17.77 -1.23
CA MET A 378 -9.53 -16.78 -0.29
C MET A 378 -10.55 -17.43 0.63
N ILE A 379 -10.47 -17.12 1.92
CA ILE A 379 -11.46 -17.53 2.91
C ILE A 379 -11.87 -16.29 3.70
N ASN A 380 -13.15 -15.96 3.68
CA ASN A 380 -13.73 -14.90 4.49
C ASN A 380 -14.67 -15.52 5.53
N LEU A 381 -14.25 -15.44 6.81
CA LEU A 381 -14.99 -15.96 7.98
C LEU A 381 -15.59 -14.83 8.81
N THR A 382 -15.75 -13.62 8.26
CA THR A 382 -16.19 -12.46 9.04
C THR A 382 -17.53 -12.73 9.72
N ASN A 383 -17.61 -12.47 11.03
CA ASN A 383 -18.85 -12.61 11.80
C ASN A 383 -19.48 -14.03 11.76
N THR A 384 -18.63 -15.06 11.77
CA THR A 384 -19.07 -16.48 11.76
C THR A 384 -18.85 -17.16 13.11
N GLY A 385 -19.41 -18.36 13.27
CA GLY A 385 -19.13 -19.26 14.39
C GLY A 385 -17.73 -19.92 14.33
N ALA A 386 -16.83 -19.47 13.45
CA ALA A 386 -15.50 -20.04 13.30
C ALA A 386 -14.70 -19.99 14.61
N SER A 387 -14.11 -21.13 14.96
CA SER A 387 -13.31 -21.33 16.16
C SER A 387 -12.08 -22.20 15.87
N SER A 388 -11.58 -22.95 16.85
CA SER A 388 -10.38 -23.78 16.75
C SER A 388 -10.46 -24.85 15.66
N LEU A 389 -11.61 -25.50 15.41
CA LEU A 389 -11.70 -26.53 14.37
C LEU A 389 -11.54 -25.92 12.98
N THR A 390 -12.20 -24.79 12.74
CA THR A 390 -12.07 -24.05 11.48
C THR A 390 -10.64 -23.59 11.26
N ALA A 391 -10.01 -23.00 12.28
CA ALA A 391 -8.65 -22.50 12.18
C ALA A 391 -7.63 -23.64 11.93
N LYS A 392 -7.81 -24.81 12.55
CA LYS A 392 -7.04 -26.03 12.24
C LYS A 392 -7.26 -26.50 10.81
N ALA A 393 -8.51 -26.55 10.34
CA ALA A 393 -8.81 -26.91 8.96
C ALA A 393 -8.14 -25.94 7.95
N VAL A 394 -8.13 -24.63 8.23
CA VAL A 394 -7.41 -23.64 7.43
C VAL A 394 -5.89 -23.94 7.43
N ALA A 395 -5.31 -24.15 8.61
CA ALA A 395 -3.88 -24.42 8.76
C ALA A 395 -3.44 -25.73 8.09
N ASP A 396 -4.28 -26.78 8.14
CA ASP A 396 -3.98 -28.10 7.60
C ASP A 396 -4.25 -28.20 6.10
N CYS A 397 -5.31 -27.56 5.60
CA CYS A 397 -5.82 -27.79 4.24
C CYS A 397 -5.55 -26.64 3.26
N CYS A 398 -5.24 -25.43 3.73
CA CYS A 398 -5.15 -24.24 2.87
C CYS A 398 -3.73 -23.71 2.70
N HIS A 399 -2.76 -24.26 3.44
CA HIS A 399 -1.41 -23.70 3.57
C HIS A 399 -0.63 -23.55 2.25
N GLU A 400 -0.90 -24.40 1.25
CA GLU A 400 -0.19 -24.37 -0.03
C GLU A 400 -0.53 -23.16 -0.90
N ARG A 401 -1.75 -22.60 -0.84
CA ARG A 401 -2.23 -21.63 -1.84
C ARG A 401 -3.17 -20.54 -1.31
N LEU A 402 -3.47 -20.55 0.00
CA LEU A 402 -4.26 -19.48 0.62
C LEU A 402 -3.51 -18.16 0.51
N THR A 403 -4.15 -17.17 -0.11
CA THR A 403 -3.58 -15.83 -0.31
C THR A 403 -4.26 -14.76 0.54
N ALA A 404 -5.54 -14.95 0.86
CA ALA A 404 -6.29 -14.00 1.67
C ALA A 404 -7.15 -14.73 2.71
N LEU A 405 -7.11 -14.24 3.94
CA LEU A 405 -7.89 -14.77 5.06
C LEU A 405 -8.52 -13.62 5.85
N ASN A 406 -9.84 -13.62 5.98
CA ASN A 406 -10.56 -12.79 6.96
C ASN A 406 -10.98 -13.62 8.16
N LEU A 407 -10.59 -13.20 9.35
CA LEU A 407 -10.99 -13.71 10.65
C LEU A 407 -11.67 -12.63 11.51
N ALA A 408 -12.03 -11.49 10.92
CA ALA A 408 -12.63 -10.40 11.69
C ALA A 408 -13.91 -10.84 12.41
N ARG A 409 -14.07 -10.43 13.67
CA ARG A 409 -15.18 -10.83 14.54
C ARG A 409 -15.27 -12.36 14.82
N CYS A 410 -14.24 -13.17 14.55
CA CYS A 410 -14.20 -14.60 14.89
C CYS A 410 -13.66 -14.88 16.30
N GLN A 411 -14.37 -14.47 17.35
CA GLN A 411 -13.93 -14.63 18.76
C GLN A 411 -13.45 -16.02 19.15
N GLY A 412 -14.03 -17.06 18.54
CA GLY A 412 -13.73 -18.44 18.87
C GLY A 412 -12.33 -18.89 18.48
N ILE A 413 -11.60 -18.13 17.65
CA ILE A 413 -10.29 -18.52 17.14
C ILE A 413 -9.20 -18.19 18.18
N PRO A 414 -8.59 -19.21 18.80
CA PRO A 414 -7.51 -19.01 19.77
C PRO A 414 -6.26 -18.44 19.10
N SER A 415 -5.50 -17.65 19.86
CA SER A 415 -4.24 -17.07 19.40
C SER A 415 -3.24 -18.10 18.85
N GLU A 416 -3.22 -19.32 19.39
CA GLU A 416 -2.30 -20.38 18.94
C GLU A 416 -2.67 -20.93 17.57
N ASP A 417 -3.95 -20.93 17.22
CA ASP A 417 -4.40 -21.36 15.90
C ASP A 417 -4.11 -20.28 14.85
N ILE A 418 -4.21 -18.99 15.20
CA ILE A 418 -3.74 -17.90 14.33
C ILE A 418 -2.25 -18.04 14.04
N GLN A 419 -1.44 -18.30 15.08
CA GLN A 419 -0.01 -18.56 14.91
C GLN A 419 0.25 -19.78 14.02
N SER A 420 -0.54 -20.85 14.19
CA SER A 420 -0.44 -22.05 13.35
C SER A 420 -0.66 -21.71 11.87
N ILE A 421 -1.69 -20.92 11.55
CA ILE A 421 -1.97 -20.44 10.19
C ILE A 421 -0.78 -19.64 9.63
N LEU A 422 -0.28 -18.64 10.36
CA LEU A 422 0.85 -17.81 9.94
C LEU A 422 2.13 -18.62 9.71
N SER A 423 2.35 -19.67 10.51
CA SER A 423 3.52 -20.54 10.40
C SER A 423 3.44 -21.55 9.26
N ARG A 424 2.27 -21.76 8.65
CA ARG A 424 2.07 -22.77 7.58
C ARG A 424 1.70 -22.16 6.24
N ALA A 425 0.88 -21.11 6.22
CA ALA A 425 0.35 -20.51 5.00
C ALA A 425 1.41 -19.65 4.27
N ALA A 426 2.37 -20.30 3.61
CA ALA A 426 3.51 -19.64 2.97
C ALA A 426 3.14 -18.60 1.90
N ASN A 427 1.97 -18.78 1.28
CA ASN A 427 1.45 -17.90 0.22
C ASN A 427 0.45 -16.85 0.73
N LEU A 428 0.23 -16.74 2.05
CA LEU A 428 -0.68 -15.75 2.62
C LEU A 428 -0.14 -14.34 2.39
N ARG A 429 -0.99 -13.47 1.86
CA ARG A 429 -0.68 -12.07 1.50
C ARG A 429 -1.53 -11.08 2.27
N TYR A 430 -2.76 -11.46 2.58
CA TYR A 430 -3.72 -10.64 3.31
C TYR A 430 -4.22 -11.43 4.51
N LEU A 431 -3.96 -10.90 5.70
CA LEU A 431 -4.61 -11.37 6.92
C LEU A 431 -5.36 -10.21 7.54
N GLU A 432 -6.67 -10.35 7.63
CA GLU A 432 -7.56 -9.43 8.32
C GLU A 432 -8.10 -10.14 9.56
N CYS A 433 -7.81 -9.63 10.75
CA CYS A 433 -8.41 -10.08 11.99
C CYS A 433 -9.23 -8.99 12.66
N ASN A 434 -9.11 -7.73 12.23
CA ASN A 434 -9.82 -6.62 12.88
C ASN A 434 -10.87 -6.00 11.95
N ALA A 435 -12.11 -5.91 12.44
CA ALA A 435 -13.19 -5.15 11.80
C ALA A 435 -13.38 -3.79 12.48
N PRO A 436 -14.04 -2.82 11.83
CA PRO A 436 -14.62 -1.69 12.53
C PRO A 436 -15.47 -2.16 13.69
N GLU A 437 -15.21 -1.63 14.89
CA GLU A 437 -16.16 -1.82 15.99
C GLU A 437 -17.49 -1.18 15.61
N GLU A 438 -18.50 -2.01 15.42
CA GLU A 438 -19.89 -1.63 15.46
C GLU A 438 -20.44 -2.12 16.81
N ASP A 439 -21.33 -1.36 17.42
CA ASP A 439 -21.87 -1.71 18.73
C ASP A 439 -22.60 -3.07 18.68
N GLY A 440 -22.30 -3.94 19.65
CA GLY A 440 -22.95 -5.25 19.79
C GLY A 440 -22.24 -6.42 19.12
N TYR A 441 -21.12 -6.20 18.40
CA TYR A 441 -20.37 -7.28 17.78
C TYR A 441 -19.34 -7.93 18.69
N ALA A 442 -19.04 -9.17 18.33
CA ALA A 442 -17.99 -10.00 18.87
C ALA A 442 -16.61 -9.33 18.82
N PRO A 443 -15.79 -9.33 19.91
CA PRO A 443 -14.41 -8.84 19.83
C PRO A 443 -13.57 -9.61 18.80
N ASP A 444 -12.62 -8.91 18.21
CA ASP A 444 -11.72 -9.48 17.22
C ASP A 444 -10.73 -10.49 17.83
N PRO A 445 -10.29 -11.51 17.05
CA PRO A 445 -9.24 -12.42 17.49
C PRO A 445 -7.94 -11.67 17.81
N VAL A 446 -7.34 -12.01 18.95
CA VAL A 446 -6.08 -11.41 19.41
C VAL A 446 -4.94 -12.43 19.28
N LEU A 447 -3.82 -12.02 18.68
CA LEU A 447 -2.58 -12.78 18.68
C LEU A 447 -1.73 -12.39 19.90
N LEU A 448 -1.57 -13.30 20.85
CA LEU A 448 -0.75 -13.08 22.03
C LEU A 448 0.72 -13.01 21.65
N GLY A 449 1.45 -12.04 22.22
CA GLY A 449 2.88 -11.84 21.97
C GLY A 449 3.73 -13.07 22.29
N SER A 450 3.35 -13.86 23.29
CA SER A 450 4.00 -15.15 23.60
C SER A 450 3.83 -16.20 22.49
N HIS A 451 2.71 -16.17 21.75
CA HIS A 451 2.43 -17.10 20.66
C HIS A 451 3.13 -16.70 19.36
N VAL A 452 3.29 -15.40 19.08
CA VAL A 452 4.06 -14.89 17.94
C VAL A 452 5.43 -15.58 17.83
N LEU A 453 6.04 -15.85 18.99
CA LEU A 453 7.40 -16.38 19.10
C LEU A 453 7.50 -17.91 19.12
N ARG A 454 6.38 -18.64 19.11
CA ARG A 454 6.39 -20.12 19.13
C ARG A 454 6.98 -20.72 17.85
N SER A 455 6.84 -20.03 16.73
CA SER A 455 7.37 -20.48 15.43
C SER A 455 7.65 -19.30 14.49
N THR A 456 8.51 -19.51 13.50
CA THR A 456 8.70 -18.55 12.41
C THR A 456 7.47 -18.55 11.50
N TRP A 457 7.12 -17.38 10.99
CA TRP A 457 6.02 -17.23 10.05
C TRP A 457 6.48 -17.68 8.66
N ALA A 458 5.73 -18.58 8.03
CA ALA A 458 6.02 -19.01 6.67
C ALA A 458 5.56 -17.99 5.63
N CYS A 459 4.57 -17.15 5.99
CA CYS A 459 3.93 -16.15 5.13
C CYS A 459 4.80 -14.90 4.85
N THR A 460 6.01 -15.11 4.33
CA THR A 460 6.96 -14.05 3.94
C THR A 460 6.46 -13.13 2.82
N TRP A 461 5.35 -13.52 2.17
CA TRP A 461 4.68 -12.77 1.12
C TRP A 461 3.54 -11.86 1.62
N LEU A 462 3.35 -11.73 2.93
CA LEU A 462 2.37 -10.81 3.51
C LEU A 462 2.58 -9.39 2.97
N VAL A 463 1.54 -8.87 2.34
CA VAL A 463 1.43 -7.49 1.84
C VAL A 463 0.62 -6.65 2.83
N ARG A 464 -0.40 -7.24 3.45
CA ARG A 464 -1.24 -6.61 4.46
C ARG A 464 -1.41 -7.51 5.66
N LEU A 465 -1.10 -6.97 6.83
CA LEU A 465 -1.31 -7.63 8.11
C LEU A 465 -2.13 -6.71 9.00
N ASN A 466 -3.37 -7.11 9.28
CA ASN A 466 -4.26 -6.42 10.19
C ASN A 466 -4.63 -7.34 11.34
N ILE A 467 -3.95 -7.16 12.47
CA ILE A 467 -4.07 -8.05 13.63
C ILE A 467 -3.72 -7.33 14.92
N HIS A 468 -4.49 -7.58 15.98
CA HIS A 468 -4.10 -7.14 17.32
C HIS A 468 -3.05 -8.07 17.92
N ILE A 469 -1.90 -7.50 18.26
CA ILE A 469 -0.88 -8.20 19.05
C ILE A 469 -1.03 -7.81 20.52
N GLY A 470 -1.67 -8.68 21.30
CA GLY A 470 -1.97 -8.47 22.71
C GLY A 470 -1.06 -9.26 23.67
N GLY A 471 -1.36 -9.19 24.96
CA GLY A 471 -0.65 -9.98 25.98
C GLY A 471 0.83 -9.59 26.17
N ILE A 472 1.22 -8.39 25.74
CA ILE A 472 2.58 -7.87 25.95
C ILE A 472 2.59 -7.09 27.28
N PRO A 473 3.41 -7.47 28.27
CA PRO A 473 3.49 -6.76 29.54
C PRO A 473 3.92 -5.30 29.34
N ARG A 474 3.20 -4.36 29.96
CA ARG A 474 3.52 -2.92 29.95
C ARG A 474 3.59 -2.40 31.39
N PRO A 475 4.68 -2.68 32.13
CA PRO A 475 4.80 -2.32 33.55
C PRO A 475 4.77 -0.80 33.79
N ASP A 476 4.99 -0.02 32.74
CA ASP A 476 4.85 1.43 32.71
C ASP A 476 3.39 1.91 32.72
N ILE A 477 2.42 1.06 32.34
CA ILE A 477 0.98 1.37 32.31
C ILE A 477 0.27 0.64 33.45
N LYS A 478 0.14 1.31 34.60
CA LYS A 478 -0.46 0.70 35.80
C LYS A 478 -1.98 0.72 35.79
N CYS A 479 -2.58 1.81 35.31
CA CYS A 479 -4.02 2.04 35.34
C CYS A 479 -4.55 2.39 33.95
N ASN A 480 -5.82 2.11 33.70
CA ASN A 480 -6.54 2.61 32.54
C ASN A 480 -6.99 4.08 32.76
N GLU A 481 -7.67 4.65 31.77
CA GLU A 481 -8.23 6.02 31.84
C GLU A 481 -9.24 6.20 32.99
N ALA A 482 -9.92 5.13 33.40
CA ALA A 482 -10.83 5.13 34.54
C ALA A 482 -10.11 4.96 35.90
N GLY A 483 -8.77 4.92 35.91
CA GLY A 483 -7.97 4.67 37.12
C GLY A 483 -7.95 3.20 37.58
N THR A 484 -8.68 2.31 36.90
CA THR A 484 -8.69 0.87 37.20
C THR A 484 -7.36 0.24 36.79
N PRO A 485 -6.75 -0.61 37.64
CA PRO A 485 -5.54 -1.35 37.26
C PRO A 485 -5.73 -2.10 35.93
N VAL A 486 -4.73 -2.00 35.04
CA VAL A 486 -4.76 -2.73 33.77
C VAL A 486 -4.61 -4.21 34.07
N LYS A 487 -5.69 -4.97 33.90
CA LYS A 487 -5.61 -6.43 34.00
C LYS A 487 -4.86 -6.96 32.77
N ALA A 488 -3.86 -7.78 33.02
CA ALA A 488 -3.23 -8.58 31.99
C ALA A 488 -4.26 -9.48 31.29
N ALA A 489 -4.18 -9.60 29.97
CA ALA A 489 -4.88 -10.66 29.28
C ALA A 489 -4.10 -11.97 29.50
N GLY A 490 -4.53 -12.81 30.45
CA GLY A 490 -4.13 -14.22 30.52
C GLY A 490 -3.20 -14.66 31.66
N GLU A 491 -2.34 -13.81 32.24
CA GLU A 491 -1.43 -14.18 33.35
C GLU A 491 -1.05 -12.97 34.22
N PRO A 492 -0.72 -13.12 35.52
CA PRO A 492 -0.32 -12.00 36.37
C PRO A 492 0.95 -11.31 35.84
N ILE A 493 0.79 -10.10 35.30
CA ILE A 493 1.86 -9.19 34.80
C ILE A 493 2.80 -8.71 35.92
N ASP A 494 2.45 -8.95 37.18
CA ASP A 494 3.02 -8.25 38.34
C ASP A 494 4.53 -8.42 38.54
N ASN A 495 5.18 -9.34 37.82
CA ASN A 495 6.61 -9.62 37.96
C ASN A 495 7.48 -9.28 36.73
N CYS A 496 6.92 -8.75 35.64
CA CYS A 496 7.74 -8.42 34.46
C CYS A 496 8.38 -7.04 34.58
N THR A 497 9.71 -7.00 34.51
CA THR A 497 10.48 -5.75 34.43
C THR A 497 10.29 -5.05 33.08
N LEU A 498 10.59 -3.75 33.00
CA LEU A 498 10.49 -3.00 31.75
C LEU A 498 11.47 -3.56 30.70
N GLU A 499 12.65 -3.97 31.14
CA GLU A 499 13.70 -4.55 30.32
C GLU A 499 13.27 -5.90 29.72
N GLU A 500 12.61 -6.76 30.50
CA GLU A 500 12.04 -8.02 30.00
C GLU A 500 10.92 -7.79 28.98
N SER A 501 10.06 -6.80 29.23
CA SER A 501 9.06 -6.39 28.25
C SER A 501 9.70 -5.93 26.94
N HIS A 502 10.70 -5.04 27.00
CA HIS A 502 11.43 -4.57 25.82
C HIS A 502 12.13 -5.72 25.08
N ALA A 503 12.69 -6.68 25.81
CA ALA A 503 13.29 -7.87 25.22
C ALA A 503 12.27 -8.74 24.48
N LEU A 504 11.06 -8.91 25.03
CA LEU A 504 9.96 -9.60 24.37
C LEU A 504 9.51 -8.84 23.11
N GLN A 505 9.30 -7.53 23.21
CA GLN A 505 8.89 -6.68 22.10
C GLN A 505 9.89 -6.71 20.94
N ARG A 506 11.20 -6.62 21.21
CA ARG A 506 12.27 -6.78 20.20
C ARG A 506 12.16 -8.09 19.43
N LYS A 507 11.84 -9.21 20.11
CA LYS A 507 11.65 -10.51 19.43
C LYS A 507 10.42 -10.48 18.52
N ILE A 508 9.32 -9.87 18.95
CA ILE A 508 8.10 -9.70 18.14
C ILE A 508 8.39 -8.79 16.94
N TYR A 509 9.10 -7.68 17.13
CA TYR A 509 9.50 -6.80 16.04
C TYR A 509 10.42 -7.51 15.05
N ARG A 510 11.35 -8.36 15.48
CA ARG A 510 12.17 -9.17 14.55
C ARG A 510 11.33 -10.10 13.69
N GLN A 511 10.30 -10.73 14.27
CA GLN A 511 9.37 -11.56 13.50
C GLN A 511 8.64 -10.72 12.44
N LEU A 512 8.09 -9.57 12.84
CA LEU A 512 7.43 -8.64 11.92
C LEU A 512 8.38 -8.12 10.83
N GLY A 513 9.63 -7.80 11.19
CA GLY A 513 10.66 -7.29 10.30
C GLY A 513 11.10 -8.25 9.19
N GLN A 514 10.78 -9.54 9.30
CA GLN A 514 10.99 -10.55 8.24
C GLN A 514 9.98 -10.43 7.08
N LEU A 515 8.89 -9.68 7.27
CA LEU A 515 7.87 -9.48 6.25
C LEU A 515 8.26 -8.37 5.27
N HIS A 516 9.33 -8.57 4.52
CA HIS A 516 9.92 -7.54 3.65
C HIS A 516 8.97 -6.98 2.58
N LEU A 517 7.91 -7.70 2.25
CA LEU A 517 6.88 -7.31 1.28
C LEU A 517 5.68 -6.60 1.91
N LEU A 518 5.68 -6.39 3.23
CA LEU A 518 4.58 -5.79 3.95
C LEU A 518 4.42 -4.32 3.56
N GLU A 519 3.28 -3.99 2.96
CA GLU A 519 2.89 -2.64 2.57
C GLU A 519 2.00 -1.97 3.62
N GLU A 520 1.15 -2.74 4.30
CA GLU A 520 0.20 -2.21 5.26
C GLU A 520 0.20 -3.00 6.57
N LEU A 521 0.47 -2.33 7.69
CA LEU A 521 0.53 -2.92 9.02
C LEU A 521 -0.48 -2.25 9.95
N TYR A 522 -1.48 -3.02 10.40
CA TYR A 522 -2.50 -2.57 11.32
C TYR A 522 -2.39 -3.34 12.63
N LEU A 523 -1.90 -2.65 13.67
CA LEU A 523 -1.66 -3.24 15.00
C LEU A 523 -2.72 -2.83 16.03
N GLY A 524 -3.37 -1.69 15.81
CA GLY A 524 -4.39 -1.12 16.69
C GLY A 524 -5.82 -1.41 16.24
N TYR A 525 -6.80 -0.82 16.92
CA TYR A 525 -8.21 -0.98 16.57
C TYR A 525 -8.53 -0.27 15.26
N ALA A 526 -9.17 -1.01 14.35
CA ALA A 526 -9.86 -0.46 13.21
C ALA A 526 -11.10 0.27 13.74
N ARG A 527 -11.09 1.60 13.82
CA ARG A 527 -12.33 2.35 14.01
C ARG A 527 -12.38 3.44 12.96
N LEU A 528 -13.52 3.50 12.27
CA LEU A 528 -13.86 4.63 11.44
C LEU A 528 -14.00 5.83 12.39
N PHE A 529 -13.28 6.90 12.09
CA PHE A 529 -13.66 8.22 12.57
C PHE A 529 -14.98 8.57 11.87
N THR A 530 -16.09 7.96 12.28
CA THR A 530 -17.37 8.65 12.14
C THR A 530 -17.26 9.83 13.08
N LEU A 531 -16.94 10.99 12.49
CA LEU A 531 -16.74 12.31 13.10
C LEU A 531 -18.00 12.83 13.81
N ASP A 532 -18.86 11.94 14.31
CA ASP A 532 -19.97 12.32 15.15
C ASP A 532 -19.42 12.61 16.55
N GLU A 533 -18.79 13.78 16.68
CA GLU A 533 -18.21 14.36 17.90
C GLU A 533 -19.22 14.48 19.06
N ARG A 534 -20.48 14.11 18.84
CA ARG A 534 -21.59 14.27 19.78
C ARG A 534 -21.79 13.07 20.71
N VAL A 535 -21.27 11.89 20.37
CA VAL A 535 -21.29 10.76 21.30
C VAL A 535 -20.07 10.91 22.19
N GLY A 536 -20.29 11.29 23.46
CA GLY A 536 -19.23 11.57 24.42
C GLY A 536 -18.11 10.51 24.38
N TYR A 537 -16.87 10.96 24.58
CA TYR A 537 -15.63 10.19 24.65
C TYR A 537 -15.60 9.12 25.77
N GLU A 538 -16.74 8.52 26.11
CA GLU A 538 -16.87 7.49 27.14
C GLU A 538 -16.06 6.25 26.73
N THR A 539 -14.83 6.20 27.25
CA THR A 539 -14.07 4.99 27.55
C THR A 539 -13.82 4.04 26.38
N TYR A 540 -13.33 4.55 25.25
CA TYR A 540 -12.77 3.66 24.23
C TYR A 540 -11.61 2.86 24.83
N LYS A 541 -11.66 1.53 24.69
CA LYS A 541 -10.70 0.63 25.31
C LYS A 541 -9.38 0.69 24.54
N ALA A 542 -8.51 1.62 24.91
CA ALA A 542 -7.14 1.61 24.43
C ALA A 542 -6.49 0.24 24.69
N GLN A 543 -5.83 -0.31 23.67
CA GLN A 543 -5.01 -1.51 23.75
C GLN A 543 -3.78 -1.18 24.59
N ARG A 544 -3.77 -1.62 25.86
CA ARG A 544 -2.69 -1.30 26.82
C ARG A 544 -1.62 -2.38 26.92
N ASN A 545 -1.97 -3.64 26.70
CA ASN A 545 -1.03 -4.77 26.71
C ASN A 545 -0.49 -5.02 25.29
N CYS A 546 0.14 -4.00 24.69
CA CYS A 546 0.54 -3.95 23.29
C CYS A 546 1.99 -3.49 23.09
N LEU A 547 2.42 -3.49 21.83
CA LEU A 547 3.72 -2.96 21.39
C LEU A 547 3.82 -1.45 21.69
N GLU A 548 4.90 -1.03 22.32
CA GLU A 548 5.14 0.36 22.75
C GLU A 548 5.48 1.30 21.59
N MET A 549 6.08 0.78 20.51
CA MET A 549 6.44 1.52 19.29
C MET A 549 7.48 2.62 19.51
N THR A 550 8.50 2.34 20.33
CA THR A 550 9.68 3.20 20.56
C THR A 550 10.96 2.55 20.07
N LEU A 551 12.00 3.34 19.82
CA LEU A 551 13.33 2.81 19.48
C LEU A 551 13.90 1.96 20.64
N GLU A 552 13.66 2.34 21.89
CA GLU A 552 14.06 1.59 23.08
C GLU A 552 13.43 0.20 23.11
N SER A 553 12.13 0.10 22.81
CA SER A 553 11.38 -1.16 22.75
C SER A 553 11.74 -2.05 21.54
N GLY A 554 12.53 -1.54 20.57
CA GLY A 554 12.96 -2.30 19.40
C GLY A 554 12.28 -1.97 18.08
N LEU A 555 11.66 -0.79 17.94
CA LEU A 555 11.08 -0.36 16.66
C LEU A 555 12.10 -0.44 15.50
N ASP A 556 13.38 -0.27 15.81
CA ASP A 556 14.48 -0.33 14.86
C ASP A 556 14.65 -1.70 14.17
N GLU A 557 14.15 -2.76 14.78
CA GLU A 557 14.11 -4.11 14.20
C GLU A 557 13.21 -4.18 12.95
N LEU A 558 12.31 -3.20 12.75
CA LEU A 558 11.45 -3.09 11.57
C LEU A 558 12.12 -2.37 10.38
N LYS A 559 13.42 -2.06 10.45
CA LYS A 559 14.13 -1.31 9.39
C LYS A 559 14.04 -1.94 8.00
N GLU A 560 13.85 -3.25 7.91
CA GLU A 560 13.81 -4.01 6.64
C GLU A 560 12.44 -3.97 5.95
N LEU A 561 11.42 -3.36 6.57
CA LEU A 561 10.09 -3.16 5.97
C LEU A 561 10.12 -2.01 4.94
N LYS A 562 10.91 -2.17 3.88
CA LYS A 562 11.13 -1.10 2.88
C LYS A 562 9.88 -0.76 2.07
N CYS A 563 8.99 -1.72 1.92
CA CYS A 563 7.72 -1.58 1.22
C CYS A 563 6.61 -0.99 2.10
N LEU A 564 6.84 -0.75 3.40
CA LEU A 564 5.79 -0.30 4.31
C LEU A 564 5.32 1.12 3.96
N ARG A 565 4.02 1.24 3.72
CA ARG A 565 3.33 2.45 3.28
C ARG A 565 2.38 3.00 4.33
N VAL A 566 1.68 2.09 4.99
CA VAL A 566 0.63 2.39 5.97
C VAL A 566 0.94 1.69 7.28
N LEU A 567 0.95 2.46 8.36
CA LEU A 567 0.99 1.95 9.73
C LEU A 567 -0.22 2.50 10.49
N THR A 568 -1.05 1.65 11.08
CA THR A 568 -2.00 2.11 12.09
C THR A 568 -1.65 1.59 13.48
N VAL A 569 -1.66 2.54 14.40
CA VAL A 569 -1.53 2.34 15.84
C VAL A 569 -2.73 2.94 16.57
N ALA A 570 -3.85 3.14 15.85
CA ALA A 570 -5.07 3.71 16.41
C ALA A 570 -5.52 2.93 17.65
N TYR A 571 -5.84 3.67 18.71
CA TYR A 571 -6.23 3.12 20.01
C TYR A 571 -5.19 2.20 20.67
N MET A 572 -3.91 2.24 20.26
CA MET A 572 -2.82 1.61 21.00
C MET A 572 -2.25 2.57 22.04
N ALA A 573 -1.84 2.05 23.20
CA ALA A 573 -1.03 2.79 24.16
C ALA A 573 0.45 2.88 23.69
N HIS A 574 0.65 3.45 22.49
CA HIS A 574 1.96 3.65 21.88
C HIS A 574 2.69 4.87 22.45
N ARG A 575 4.00 4.97 22.21
CA ARG A 575 4.85 6.13 22.56
C ARG A 575 5.68 6.62 21.38
N ILE A 576 5.11 6.58 20.18
CA ILE A 576 5.74 7.17 18.99
C ILE A 576 5.95 8.67 19.20
N GLU A 577 7.22 9.06 19.28
CA GLU A 577 7.65 10.45 19.40
C GLU A 577 8.46 10.90 18.17
N ALA A 578 9.06 12.09 18.25
CA ALA A 578 9.71 12.74 17.13
C ALA A 578 10.95 11.97 16.68
N PRO A 579 11.75 11.37 17.59
CA PRO A 579 12.82 10.45 17.21
C PRO A 579 12.32 9.26 16.40
N GLU A 580 11.24 8.59 16.82
CA GLU A 580 10.65 7.44 16.13
C GLU A 580 10.17 7.83 14.74
N LEU A 581 9.43 8.92 14.64
CA LEU A 581 8.92 9.42 13.36
C LEU A 581 10.05 9.79 12.39
N GLY A 582 11.10 10.45 12.90
CA GLY A 582 12.29 10.75 12.11
C GLY A 582 13.02 9.48 11.65
N TRP A 583 13.06 8.47 12.50
CA TRP A 583 13.62 7.15 12.17
C TRP A 583 12.78 6.41 11.12
N MET A 584 11.45 6.38 11.26
CA MET A 584 10.54 5.71 10.32
C MET A 584 10.71 6.29 8.91
N GLN A 585 10.67 7.62 8.80
CA GLN A 585 10.84 8.31 7.52
C GLN A 585 12.22 8.04 6.88
N LYS A 586 13.28 7.94 7.70
CA LYS A 586 14.62 7.64 7.20
C LYS A 586 14.74 6.20 6.68
N ASN A 587 14.04 5.26 7.30
CA ASN A 587 14.24 3.83 7.05
C ASN A 587 13.19 3.19 6.13
N TRP A 588 11.98 3.75 6.05
CA TRP A 588 10.88 3.27 5.23
C TRP A 588 10.61 4.24 4.07
N PRO A 589 11.23 4.04 2.89
CA PRO A 589 11.20 5.00 1.79
C PRO A 589 9.79 5.21 1.21
N ASP A 590 8.93 4.19 1.28
CA ASP A 590 7.57 4.22 0.74
C ASP A 590 6.52 4.66 1.78
N PHE A 591 6.95 4.97 3.02
CA PHE A 591 6.07 5.28 4.12
C PHE A 591 5.43 6.66 3.96
N HIS A 592 4.09 6.68 3.88
CA HIS A 592 3.34 7.91 3.62
C HIS A 592 2.12 8.11 4.52
N THR A 593 1.65 7.07 5.22
CA THR A 593 0.46 7.16 6.08
C THR A 593 0.73 6.54 7.44
N ILE A 594 0.49 7.32 8.49
CA ILE A 594 0.42 6.82 9.87
C ILE A 594 -0.91 7.22 10.50
N LEU A 595 -1.64 6.25 11.01
CA LEU A 595 -2.95 6.46 11.62
C LEU A 595 -2.86 6.23 13.14
N GLY A 596 -3.54 7.10 13.90
CA GLY A 596 -3.69 6.91 15.34
C GLY A 596 -2.69 7.64 16.25
N VAL A 597 -1.67 8.30 15.69
CA VAL A 597 -0.60 8.98 16.47
C VAL A 597 -1.13 10.09 17.38
N LEU A 598 -2.25 10.71 17.01
CA LEU A 598 -2.85 11.83 17.73
C LEU A 598 -3.68 11.40 18.95
N PHE A 599 -4.03 10.12 19.06
CA PHE A 599 -4.75 9.60 20.23
C PHE A 599 -3.78 9.32 21.37
N ARG A 600 -3.30 10.38 22.04
CA ARG A 600 -2.64 10.23 23.34
C ARG A 600 -3.72 9.96 24.39
N THR A 601 -3.97 8.68 24.66
CA THR A 601 -4.92 8.23 25.68
C THR A 601 -4.39 8.38 27.11
N TYR A 602 -3.15 8.86 27.32
CA TYR A 602 -2.55 8.93 28.64
C TYR A 602 -2.19 10.36 29.11
N PRO A 603 -2.72 10.82 30.26
CA PRO A 603 -2.41 12.13 30.83
C PRO A 603 -1.15 12.18 31.70
N ALA A 604 -0.43 11.06 31.91
CA ALA A 604 0.57 10.98 32.98
C ALA A 604 1.84 11.83 32.80
N ASP A 605 2.07 12.46 31.65
CA ASP A 605 3.18 13.40 31.53
C ASP A 605 2.90 14.57 30.56
N ARG A 606 1.88 15.38 30.87
CA ARG A 606 1.69 16.69 30.21
C ARG A 606 2.90 17.62 30.35
N THR A 607 3.92 17.28 31.14
CA THR A 607 5.08 18.13 31.38
C THR A 607 6.24 17.91 30.39
N ARG A 608 6.25 16.81 29.62
CA ARG A 608 7.32 16.50 28.65
C ARG A 608 6.94 16.66 27.17
N GLY A 609 5.65 16.82 26.86
CA GLY A 609 5.19 16.95 25.47
C GLY A 609 5.30 18.38 24.95
N GLY A 610 6.22 18.64 24.01
CA GLY A 610 6.19 19.87 23.22
C GLY A 610 4.87 20.04 22.44
N PRO A 611 4.49 21.25 22.03
CA PRO A 611 3.19 21.54 21.42
C PRO A 611 2.93 20.66 20.18
N VAL A 612 1.79 19.95 20.14
CA VAL A 612 1.35 19.13 18.99
C VAL A 612 1.39 19.90 17.66
N SER A 613 1.27 21.23 17.71
CA SER A 613 1.44 22.12 16.56
C SER A 613 2.82 22.02 15.88
N ASP A 614 3.89 21.86 16.65
CA ASP A 614 5.26 21.82 16.12
C ASP A 614 5.52 20.52 15.35
N TRP A 615 4.89 19.44 15.79
CA TRP A 615 4.93 18.13 15.14
C TRP A 615 4.22 18.14 13.79
N ARG A 616 3.00 18.68 13.77
CA ARG A 616 2.25 18.84 12.52
C ARG A 616 3.01 19.72 11.52
N LYS A 617 3.80 20.69 11.98
CA LYS A 617 4.59 21.57 11.11
C LYS A 617 5.85 20.87 10.59
N MET A 618 6.62 20.21 11.47
CA MET A 618 7.81 19.45 11.12
C MET A 618 7.49 18.32 10.13
N MET A 619 6.38 17.61 10.34
CA MET A 619 6.04 16.43 9.55
C MET A 619 5.31 16.76 8.24
N ARG A 620 4.57 17.87 8.18
CA ARG A 620 3.99 18.37 6.92
C ARG A 620 5.04 18.73 5.88
N GLY A 621 6.18 19.28 6.31
CA GLY A 621 7.33 19.53 5.42
C GLY A 621 7.97 18.26 4.86
N ARG A 622 7.54 17.08 5.32
CA ARG A 622 8.16 15.79 5.04
C ARG A 622 7.23 14.78 4.35
N GLY A 623 6.00 15.18 4.00
CA GLY A 623 5.09 14.42 3.14
C GLY A 623 4.33 13.26 3.77
N LEU A 624 4.30 13.17 5.11
CA LEU A 624 3.52 12.17 5.85
C LEU A 624 2.08 12.64 6.08
N THR A 625 1.12 11.75 5.84
CA THR A 625 -0.31 11.96 6.11
C THR A 625 -0.65 11.40 7.49
N PHE A 626 -1.33 12.20 8.29
CA PHE A 626 -1.88 11.81 9.59
C PHE A 626 -3.40 11.79 9.50
N ALA A 627 -4.00 10.72 10.03
CA ALA A 627 -5.41 10.69 10.38
C ALA A 627 -5.57 10.19 11.81
#